data_AF-A0A822J1I3-F1
#
_entry.id   AF-A0A822J1I3-F1
#
_cell.length_a   1.000
_cell.length_b   1.000
_cell.length_c   1.000
_cell.angle_alpha   90.00
_cell.angle_beta   90.00
_cell.angle_gamma   90.00
#
_symmetry.space_group_name_H-M   'P 1'
#
loop_
_entity.id
_entity.type
_entity.pdbx_description
1 polymer ?
#
loop_
_entity_poly.entity_id
_entity_poly.type
_entity_poly.pdbx_seq_one_letter_code
_entity_poly.pdbx_strand_id
1 'polypeptide(L)' 'MRDRTHDEQVIRWAEFVKTHSRSIWIREVGPLIDSQIIMANAFYERLAKTEGGLEKIRQLRKLDTPK' A
#
# COMPACT_ATOMS: atom_id res chain seq x y z
N MET A 1 4.10 8.90 20.73
CA MET A 1 5.00 7.78 21.06
C MET A 1 4.77 6.72 20.00
N ARG A 2 5.75 6.38 19.15
CA ARG A 2 5.59 5.29 18.18
C ARG A 2 5.37 4.00 18.95
N ASP A 3 4.39 3.21 18.52
CA ASP A 3 4.11 1.90 19.10
C ASP A 3 5.33 1.00 18.89
N ARG A 4 5.91 0.48 19.98
CA ARG A 4 7.14 -0.34 19.94
C ARG A 4 6.95 -1.58 19.08
N THR A 5 5.72 -2.08 18.96
CA THR A 5 5.39 -3.25 18.13
C THR A 5 5.55 -2.98 16.64
N HIS A 6 5.36 -1.72 16.21
CA HIS A 6 5.53 -1.31 14.82
C HIS A 6 7.00 -1.33 14.41
N ASP A 7 7.86 -0.71 15.22
CA ASP A 7 9.30 -0.62 14.92
C ASP A 7 9.96 -2.03 14.97
N GLU A 8 9.53 -2.89 15.89
CA GLU A 8 9.99 -4.29 15.95
C GLU A 8 9.61 -5.09 14.69
N GLN A 9 8.39 -4.92 14.18
CA GLN A 9 7.98 -5.57 12.93
C GLN A 9 8.80 -5.08 11.73
N VAL A 10 9.08 -3.77 11.66
CA VAL A 10 9.91 -3.20 10.61
C VAL A 10 11.33 -3.78 10.66
N ILE A 11 11.93 -3.88 11.84
CA ILE A 11 13.26 -4.46 12.01
C ILE A 11 13.28 -5.93 11.60
N ARG A 12 12.33 -6.74 12.09
CA ARG A 12 12.21 -8.17 11.74
C ARG A 12 12.04 -8.36 10.23
N TRP A 13 11.21 -7.55 9.60
CA TRP A 13 11.01 -7.61 8.16
C TRP A 13 12.27 -7.22 7.38
N ALA A 14 12.98 -6.18 7.82
CA ALA A 14 14.23 -5.75 7.21
C ALA A 14 15.32 -6.83 7.32
N GLU A 15 15.42 -7.52 8.45
CA GLU A 15 16.33 -8.65 8.65
C GLU A 15 15.98 -9.85 7.76
N PHE A 16 14.68 -10.17 7.65
CA PHE A 16 14.19 -11.25 6.80
C PHE A 16 14.56 -11.01 5.32
N VAL A 17 14.30 -9.81 4.80
CA VAL A 17 14.62 -9.45 3.41
C VAL A 17 16.13 -9.47 3.14
N LYS A 18 16.97 -9.09 4.12
CA LYS A 18 18.44 -9.14 3.98
C LYS A 18 19.01 -10.56 3.92
N THR A 19 18.37 -11.49 4.63
CA THR A 19 18.89 -12.85 4.82
C THR A 19 18.29 -13.88 3.84
N HIS A 20 17.23 -13.52 3.11
CA HIS A 20 16.55 -14.41 2.16
C HIS A 20 16.60 -13.87 0.73
N SER A 21 16.67 -14.77 -0.25
CA SER A 21 16.61 -14.38 -1.66
C SER A 21 15.25 -13.80 -2.04
N ARG A 22 15.23 -12.95 -3.09
CA ARG A 22 14.00 -12.29 -3.57
C ARG A 22 12.85 -13.25 -3.84
N SER A 23 13.14 -14.42 -4.42
CA SER A 23 12.12 -15.43 -4.73
C SER A 23 11.37 -15.96 -3.51
N ILE A 24 11.93 -15.82 -2.32
CA ILE A 24 11.33 -16.24 -1.05
C ILE A 24 10.45 -15.12 -0.52
N TRP A 25 11.03 -13.96 -0.19
CA TRP A 25 10.27 -12.92 0.51
C TRP A 25 9.20 -12.26 -0.36
N ILE A 26 9.32 -12.29 -1.70
CA ILE A 26 8.27 -11.80 -2.60
C ILE A 26 6.99 -12.63 -2.49
N ARG A 27 7.08 -13.93 -2.16
CA ARG A 27 5.92 -14.80 -1.98
C ARG A 27 5.15 -14.45 -0.71
N GLU A 28 5.86 -14.05 0.33
CA GLU A 28 5.27 -13.61 1.60
C GLU A 28 4.58 -12.24 1.47
N VAL A 29 5.18 -11.32 0.71
CA VAL A 29 4.66 -9.95 0.54
C VAL A 29 3.59 -9.83 -0.55
N GLY A 30 3.62 -10.70 -1.57
CA GLY A 30 2.67 -10.67 -2.68
C GLY A 30 1.21 -10.55 -2.21
N PRO A 31 0.71 -11.47 -1.36
CA PRO A 31 -0.66 -11.42 -0.85
C PRO A 31 -0.98 -10.12 -0.09
N LEU A 32 -0.02 -9.58 0.67
CA LEU A 32 -0.19 -8.31 1.36
C LEU A 32 -0.36 -7.17 0.35
N ILE A 33 0.52 -7.05 -0.64
CA ILE A 33 0.41 -6.01 -1.69
C ILE A 33 -0.91 -6.16 -2.46
N ASP A 34 -1.26 -7.38 -2.85
CA ASP A 34 -2.51 -7.65 -3.58
C ASP A 34 -3.73 -7.20 -2.77
N SER A 35 -3.75 -7.48 -1.46
CA SER A 35 -4.82 -7.00 -0.59
C SER A 35 -4.90 -5.47 -0.51
N GLN A 36 -3.76 -4.78 -0.49
CA GLN A 36 -3.72 -3.31 -0.49
C GLN A 36 -4.26 -2.74 -1.80
N ILE A 37 -3.93 -3.36 -2.95
CA ILE A 37 -4.46 -2.98 -4.26
C ILE A 37 -5.97 -3.17 -4.30
N ILE A 38 -6.49 -4.31 -3.81
CA ILE A 38 -7.93 -4.57 -3.74
C ILE A 38 -8.64 -3.51 -2.89
N MET A 39 -8.08 -3.19 -1.72
CA MET A 39 -8.65 -2.15 -0.84
C MET A 39 -8.63 -0.77 -1.49
N ALA A 40 -7.54 -0.42 -2.18
CA ALA A 40 -7.43 0.85 -2.90
C ALA A 40 -8.48 0.94 -4.03
N ASN A 41 -8.66 -0.11 -4.82
CA ASN A 41 -9.67 -0.16 -5.86
C ASN A 41 -11.07 0.01 -5.27
N ALA A 42 -11.39 -0.74 -4.21
CA ALA A 42 -12.68 -0.65 -3.53
C ALA A 42 -12.93 0.76 -2.94
N PHE A 43 -11.88 1.42 -2.43
CA PHE A 43 -11.97 2.81 -1.98
C PHE A 43 -12.32 3.75 -3.14
N TYR A 44 -11.62 3.66 -4.27
CA TYR A 44 -11.87 4.51 -5.43
C TYR A 44 -13.25 4.27 -6.05
N GLU A 45 -13.72 3.02 -6.08
CA GLU A 45 -15.08 2.68 -6.52
C GLU A 45 -16.15 3.31 -5.63
N ARG A 46 -15.96 3.30 -4.31
CA ARG A 46 -16.88 3.96 -3.38
C ARG A 46 -16.84 5.48 -3.54
N LEU A 47 -15.64 6.05 -3.64
CA LEU A 47 -15.45 7.48 -3.84
C LEU A 47 -16.10 7.96 -5.14
N ALA A 48 -15.99 7.21 -6.23
CA ALA A 48 -16.61 7.56 -7.50
C ALA A 48 -18.14 7.70 -7.43
N LYS A 49 -18.80 7.03 -6.46
CA LYS A 49 -20.25 7.06 -6.26
C LYS A 49 -20.73 8.21 -5.37
N THR A 50 -19.82 8.92 -4.70
CA THR A 50 -20.20 10.06 -3.86
C THR A 50 -20.30 11.34 -4.71
N GLU A 51 -21.11 12.29 -4.26
CA GLU A 51 -21.17 13.63 -4.87
C GLU A 51 -19.77 14.27 -4.92
N GLY A 52 -19.37 14.79 -6.09
CA GLY A 52 -18.04 15.37 -6.31
C GLY A 52 -16.86 14.37 -6.30
N GLY A 53 -17.11 13.08 -6.06
CA GLY A 53 -16.05 12.09 -5.88
C GLY A 53 -15.20 11.83 -7.13
N LEU A 54 -15.82 11.81 -8.32
CA LEU A 54 -15.09 11.71 -9.60
C LEU A 54 -14.12 12.88 -9.81
N GLU A 55 -14.52 14.10 -9.43
CA GLU A 55 -13.66 15.27 -9.55
C GLU A 55 -12.48 15.19 -8.58
N LYS A 56 -12.73 14.72 -7.36
CA LYS A 56 -11.66 14.45 -6.39
C LYS A 56 -10.66 13.42 -6.89
N ILE A 57 -11.12 12.34 -7.52
CA ILE A 57 -10.26 11.32 -8.13
C ILE A 57 -9.37 11.92 -9.23
N ARG A 58 -9.94 12.78 -10.09
CA ARG A 58 -9.16 13.46 -11.15
C ARG A 58 -8.07 14.36 -10.57
N GLN A 59 -8.36 15.07 -9.48
CA GLN A 59 -7.37 15.90 -8.79
C GLN A 59 -6.24 15.05 -8.22
N LEU A 60 -6.56 13.94 -7.53
CA LEU A 60 -5.57 13.03 -6.97
C LEU A 60 -4.64 12.46 -8.05
N ARG A 61 -5.19 12.01 -9.18
CA ARG A 61 -4.41 11.48 -10.31
C ARG A 61 -3.48 12.51 -10.96
N LYS A 62 -3.81 13.80 -10.88
CA LYS A 62 -2.96 14.89 -11.39
C LYS A 62 -1.84 15.26 -10.41
N LEU A 63 -2.00 15.00 -9.11
CA LEU A 63 -0.93 15.14 -8.12
C LEU A 63 0.16 14.08 -8.31
N ASP A 64 -0.19 12.94 -8.92
CA ASP A 64 0.74 11.86 -9.27
C ASP A 64 1.54 12.09 -10.57
N THR A 65 1.35 13.23 -11.26
CA THR A 65 2.21 13.58 -12.40
C THR A 65 3.54 14.12 -11.85
N PRO A 66 4.69 13.44 -12.02
CA PRO A 66 5.98 14.01 -11.63
C PRO A 66 6.22 15.28 -12.44
N LYS A 67 6.67 16.35 -11.77
CA LYS A 67 7.25 17.53 -12.43
C LYS A 67 8.59 17.19 -13.07
#